data_AF-A0A535LG34-F1
#
_entry.id   AF-A0A535LG34-F1
#
_cell.length_a   1.000
_cell.length_b   1.000
_cell.length_c   1.000
_cell.angle_alpha   90.00
_cell.angle_beta   90.00
_cell.angle_gamma   90.00
#
_symmetry.space_group_name_H-M   'P 1'
#
loop_
_entity.id
_entity.type
_entity.pdbx_description
1 polymer ?
#
loop_
_entity_poly.entity_id
_entity_poly.type
_entity_poly.pdbx_seq_one_letter_code
_entity_poly.pdbx_strand_id
1 'polypeptide(L)'
;MPAPLRLPSLKYLHLSRPWERGCAGGFRDITRLAAGNPEMYRDICLTNSESLTRWLNEYIVTLSELRDRIAAHDRSLDETFASAQQLRLEWQSLHNITD
;
A
#
# COMPACT_ATOMS: atom_id res chain seq x y z
N MET A 1 -25.97 29.47 -30.70
CA MET A 1 -26.38 28.32 -29.87
C MET A 1 -25.57 27.10 -30.32
N PRO A 2 -24.57 26.60 -29.57
CA PRO A 2 -23.93 25.34 -29.93
C PRO A 2 -24.79 24.14 -29.48
N ALA A 3 -24.81 23.09 -30.30
CA ALA A 3 -25.55 21.85 -30.11
C ALA A 3 -25.06 21.06 -28.87
N PRO A 4 -25.92 20.25 -28.21
CA PRO A 4 -25.52 19.50 -27.02
C PRO A 4 -24.56 18.35 -27.36
N LEU A 5 -23.47 18.25 -26.60
CA LEU A 5 -22.54 17.11 -26.65
C LEU A 5 -23.30 15.80 -26.33
N ARG A 6 -23.33 14.86 -27.28
CA ARG A 6 -23.65 13.45 -26.99
C ARG A 6 -22.50 12.85 -26.20
N LEU A 7 -22.72 12.53 -24.92
CA LEU A 7 -21.82 11.68 -24.16
C LEU A 7 -21.90 10.23 -24.72
N PRO A 8 -20.78 9.55 -24.98
CA PRO A 8 -20.81 8.16 -25.45
C PRO A 8 -21.33 7.23 -24.35
N SER A 9 -22.23 6.32 -24.73
CA SER A 9 -22.82 5.29 -23.87
C SER A 9 -21.77 4.37 -23.24
N LEU A 10 -21.99 4.02 -21.96
CA LEU A 10 -21.19 3.21 -21.01
C LEU A 10 -20.82 1.76 -21.45
N LYS A 11 -20.71 1.47 -22.75
CA LYS A 11 -20.48 0.11 -23.26
C LYS A 11 -19.00 -0.26 -23.49
N TYR A 12 -18.04 0.59 -23.13
CA TYR A 12 -16.61 0.39 -23.47
C TYR A 12 -15.63 0.39 -22.29
N LEU A 13 -16.07 0.22 -21.05
CA LEU A 13 -15.16 0.17 -19.90
C LEU A 13 -14.67 -1.25 -19.56
N HIS A 14 -14.28 -2.04 -20.57
CA HIS A 14 -13.39 -3.20 -20.35
C HIS A 14 -11.95 -2.77 -20.67
N LEU A 15 -11.47 -1.74 -19.96
CA LEU A 15 -10.05 -1.42 -19.93
C LEU A 15 -9.38 -2.50 -19.10
N SER A 16 -8.64 -3.39 -19.75
CA SER A 16 -7.67 -4.27 -19.09
C SER A 16 -6.79 -3.38 -18.24
N ARG A 17 -6.83 -3.51 -16.91
CA ARG A 17 -6.14 -2.58 -16.03
C ARG A 17 -4.63 -2.77 -16.25
N PRO A 18 -3.89 -1.78 -16.80
CA PRO A 18 -2.52 -2.01 -17.27
C PRO A 18 -1.56 -2.48 -16.17
N TRP A 19 -1.84 -2.10 -14.92
CA TRP A 19 -1.08 -2.52 -13.75
C TRP A 19 -1.21 -4.01 -13.42
N GLU A 20 -2.32 -4.68 -13.78
CA GLU A 20 -2.53 -6.11 -13.49
C GLU A 20 -1.48 -7.02 -14.14
N ARG A 21 -0.86 -6.58 -15.25
CA ARG A 21 0.19 -7.35 -15.95
C ARG A 21 1.61 -7.02 -15.49
N GLY A 22 1.83 -5.87 -14.83
CA GLY A 22 3.15 -5.42 -14.38
C GLY A 22 3.41 -5.61 -12.88
N CYS A 23 2.37 -5.85 -12.11
CA CYS A 23 2.43 -6.12 -10.68
C CYS A 23 2.96 -7.55 -10.44
N ALA A 24 4.28 -7.69 -10.24
CA ALA A 24 4.94 -8.94 -9.83
C ALA A 24 4.40 -9.49 -8.49
N GLY A 25 4.90 -10.64 -8.03
CA GLY A 25 4.48 -11.32 -6.79
C GLY A 25 4.37 -10.39 -5.56
N GLY A 26 5.27 -9.43 -5.40
CA GLY A 26 5.24 -8.49 -4.27
C GLY A 26 3.96 -7.63 -4.19
N PHE A 27 3.38 -7.21 -5.32
CA PHE A 27 2.11 -6.48 -5.29
C PHE A 27 0.95 -7.40 -4.85
N ARG A 28 0.92 -8.64 -5.34
CA ARG A 28 -0.04 -9.65 -4.89
C ARG A 28 0.05 -9.88 -3.39
N ASP A 29 1.26 -9.99 -2.84
CA ASP A 29 1.48 -10.28 -1.43
C ASP A 29 1.06 -9.11 -0.52
N ILE A 30 1.40 -7.87 -0.90
CA ILE A 30 1.02 -6.66 -0.15
C ILE A 30 -0.49 -6.44 -0.20
N THR A 31 -1.12 -6.67 -1.36
CA THR A 31 -2.56 -6.43 -1.54
C THR A 31 -3.46 -7.58 -1.11
N ARG A 32 -2.91 -8.75 -0.74
CA ARG A 32 -3.69 -9.94 -0.35
C ARG A 32 -4.69 -9.66 0.77
N LEU A 33 -4.35 -8.77 1.71
CA LEU A 33 -5.23 -8.40 2.81
C LEU A 33 -6.44 -7.55 2.36
N ALA A 34 -6.35 -6.84 1.23
CA ALA A 34 -7.47 -6.04 0.73
C ALA A 34 -8.62 -6.89 0.15
N ALA A 35 -8.41 -8.20 -0.04
CA ALA A 35 -9.42 -9.12 -0.55
C ALA A 35 -10.46 -9.57 0.49
N GLY A 36 -10.34 -9.14 1.76
CA GLY A 36 -11.32 -9.49 2.80
C GLY A 36 -12.64 -8.71 2.73
N ASN A 37 -13.54 -8.99 3.68
CA ASN A 37 -14.90 -8.43 3.69
C ASN A 37 -14.88 -6.91 4.01
N PRO A 38 -15.42 -6.04 3.13
CA PRO A 38 -15.47 -4.60 3.36
C PRO A 38 -16.26 -4.15 4.59
N GLU A 39 -17.38 -4.80 4.92
CA GLU A 39 -18.19 -4.46 6.10
C GLU A 39 -17.44 -4.76 7.38
N MET A 40 -16.74 -5.90 7.44
CA MET A 40 -15.90 -6.26 8.57
C MET A 40 -14.77 -5.25 8.77
N TYR A 41 -14.10 -4.83 7.68
CA TYR A 41 -13.05 -3.82 7.77
C TYR A 41 -13.57 -2.44 8.22
N ARG A 42 -14.73 -2.02 7.72
CA ARG A 42 -15.40 -0.80 8.21
C ARG A 42 -15.63 -0.89 9.72
N ASP A 43 -16.18 -2.00 10.20
CA ASP A 43 -16.54 -2.13 11.60
C ASP A 43 -15.30 -2.18 12.51
N ILE A 44 -14.21 -2.83 12.07
CA ILE A 44 -12.90 -2.77 12.74
C ILE A 44 -12.40 -1.32 12.82
N CYS A 45 -12.47 -0.57 11.71
CA CYS A 45 -12.03 0.82 11.67
C CYS A 45 -12.82 1.72 12.60
N LEU A 46 -14.15 1.57 12.64
CA LEU A 46 -15.01 2.38 13.51
C LEU A 46 -14.79 2.04 14.99
N THR A 47 -14.60 0.77 15.31
CA THR A 47 -14.45 0.30 16.70
C THR A 47 -13.07 0.62 17.29
N ASN A 48 -12.01 0.66 16.46
CA ASN A 48 -10.64 0.92 16.89
C ASN A 48 -10.05 2.22 16.29
N SER A 49 -10.92 3.21 16.03
CA SER A 49 -10.57 4.41 15.27
C SER A 49 -9.44 5.24 15.88
N GLU A 50 -9.40 5.39 17.19
CA GLU A 50 -8.35 6.16 17.89
C GLU A 50 -6.96 5.54 17.68
N SER A 51 -6.80 4.26 18.01
CA SER A 51 -5.52 3.56 17.86
C SER A 51 -5.08 3.52 16.39
N LEU A 52 -6.02 3.25 15.47
CA LEU A 52 -5.72 3.19 14.04
C LEU A 52 -5.29 4.57 13.53
N THR A 53 -5.96 5.65 13.93
CA THR A 53 -5.59 7.01 13.54
C THR A 53 -4.20 7.37 14.07
N ARG A 54 -3.88 7.00 15.32
CA ARG A 54 -2.55 7.19 15.89
C ARG A 54 -1.48 6.51 15.04
N TRP A 55 -1.65 5.22 14.75
CA TRP A 55 -0.67 4.46 13.97
C TRP A 55 -0.58 4.93 12.51
N LEU A 56 -1.69 5.35 11.90
CA LEU A 56 -1.67 5.95 10.57
C LEU A 56 -0.85 7.24 10.55
N ASN A 57 -0.97 8.10 11.56
CA ASN A 57 -0.17 9.32 11.65
C ASN A 57 1.33 9.02 11.76
N GLU A 58 1.73 8.09 12.63
CA GLU A 58 3.14 7.67 12.75
C GLU A 58 3.69 7.10 11.43
N TYR A 59 2.86 6.32 10.74
CA TYR A 59 3.24 5.75 9.44
C TYR A 59 3.39 6.83 8.36
N ILE A 60 2.50 7.83 8.33
CA ILE A 60 2.59 8.98 7.42
C ILE A 60 3.88 9.78 7.67
N VAL A 61 4.25 10.01 8.93
CA VAL A 61 5.51 10.68 9.29
C VAL A 61 6.70 9.89 8.74
N THR A 62 6.75 8.59 9.01
CA THR A 62 7.82 7.70 8.53
C THR A 62 7.94 7.72 6.99
N LEU A 63 6.81 7.66 6.28
CA LEU A 63 6.79 7.72 4.81
C LEU A 63 7.25 9.08 4.28
N SER A 64 6.90 10.17 4.97
CA SER A 64 7.31 11.53 4.59
C SER A 64 8.81 11.70 4.73
N GLU A 65 9.40 11.21 5.83
CA GLU A 65 10.85 11.23 6.04
C GLU A 65 11.58 10.41 4.98
N LEU A 66 11.10 9.20 4.67
CA LEU A 66 11.68 8.37 3.63
C LEU A 66 11.62 9.05 2.25
N ARG A 67 10.49 9.67 1.91
CA ARG A 67 10.34 10.46 0.67
C ARG A 67 11.37 11.57 0.61
N ASP A 68 11.54 12.32 1.69
CA ASP A 68 12.44 13.49 1.72
C ASP A 68 13.91 13.06 1.59
N ARG A 69 14.29 11.93 2.20
CA ARG A 69 15.63 11.33 2.04
C ARG A 69 15.88 10.84 0.61
N ILE A 70 14.88 10.23 -0.03
CA ILE A 70 14.96 9.84 -1.45
C ILE A 70 15.16 11.08 -2.33
N ALA A 71 14.36 12.14 -2.12
CA ALA A 71 14.45 13.37 -2.88
C ALA A 71 15.80 14.09 -2.70
N ALA A 72 16.41 13.95 -1.53
CA ALA A 72 17.74 14.47 -1.22
C ALA A 72 18.89 13.62 -1.78
N HIS A 73 18.61 12.49 -2.45
CA HIS A 73 19.61 11.49 -2.84
C HIS A 73 20.51 11.05 -1.67
N ASP A 74 19.91 10.91 -0.49
CA ASP A 74 20.59 10.54 0.74
C ASP A 74 21.20 9.14 0.60
N ARG A 75 22.54 9.05 0.78
CA ARG A 75 23.26 7.78 0.64
C ARG A 75 23.00 6.82 1.80
N SER A 76 22.53 7.29 2.95
CA SER A 76 22.22 6.46 4.13
C SER A 76 20.91 5.66 4.00
N LEU A 77 20.24 5.71 2.85
CA LEU A 77 19.04 4.90 2.59
C LEU A 77 19.33 3.40 2.67
N ASP A 78 20.55 2.98 2.38
CA ASP A 78 21.00 1.60 2.54
C ASP A 78 20.86 1.10 3.98
N GLU A 79 21.20 1.93 4.98
CA GLU A 79 21.03 1.61 6.41
C GLU A 79 19.56 1.40 6.78
N THR A 80 18.65 2.17 6.14
CA THR A 80 17.20 2.05 6.37
C THR A 80 16.65 0.74 5.84
N PHE A 81 17.07 0.36 4.63
CA PHE A 81 16.68 -0.92 4.05
C PHE A 81 17.34 -2.11 4.76
N ALA A 82 18.59 -1.97 5.20
CA ALA A 82 19.28 -2.97 6.02
C ALA A 82 18.55 -3.21 7.35
N SER A 83 18.14 -2.12 8.02
CA SER A 83 17.34 -2.21 9.25
C SER A 83 16.01 -2.93 9.03
N ALA A 84 15.30 -2.61 7.95
CA ALA A 84 14.05 -3.28 7.60
C ALA A 84 14.23 -4.78 7.29
N GLN A 85 15.31 -5.13 6.57
CA GLN A 85 15.66 -6.53 6.32
C GLN A 85 15.96 -7.29 7.61
N GLN A 86 16.75 -6.68 8.51
CA GLN A 86 17.11 -7.29 9.78
C GLN A 86 15.88 -7.62 10.63
N LEU A 87 14.95 -6.66 10.78
CA LEU A 87 13.68 -6.88 11.49
C LEU A 87 12.86 -8.02 10.88
N ARG A 88 12.84 -8.13 9.54
CA ARG A 88 12.16 -9.21 8.83
C ARG A 88 12.78 -10.57 9.12
N LEU A 89 14.11 -10.67 9.10
CA LEU A 89 14.86 -11.90 9.37
C LEU A 89 14.70 -12.33 10.82
N GLU A 90 14.74 -11.37 11.76
CA GLU A 90 14.48 -11.63 13.18
C GLU A 90 13.08 -12.21 13.38
N TRP A 91 12.04 -11.59 12.83
CA TRP A 91 10.68 -12.12 12.89
C TRP A 91 10.58 -13.54 12.32
N GLN A 92 11.23 -13.78 11.17
CA GLN A 92 11.29 -15.09 10.50
C GLN A 92 11.93 -16.15 11.41
N SER A 93 13.06 -15.80 12.04
CA SER A 93 13.79 -16.68 12.95
C SER A 93 12.98 -17.01 14.21
N LEU A 94 12.24 -16.05 14.76
CA LEU A 94 11.42 -16.24 15.96
C LEU A 94 10.22 -17.17 15.71
N HIS A 95 9.73 -17.25 14.47
CA HIS A 95 8.50 -17.96 14.14
C HIS A 95 8.74 -19.29 13.40
N ASN A 96 9.99 -19.74 13.26
CA ASN A 96 10.36 -20.98 12.54
C ASN A 96 9.71 -21.11 11.14
N ILE A 97 9.44 -19.98 10.49
CA ILE A 97 8.88 -19.95 9.13
C ILE A 97 10.06 -20.14 8.18
N THR A 98 10.33 -21.40 7.83
CA THR A 98 11.13 -21.72 6.64
C THR A 98 10.24 -21.42 5.43
N ASP A 99 10.67 -20.53 4.55
CA ASP A 99 9.98 -20.23 3.29
C ASP A 99 9.78 -21.50 2.43
#